data_AF-A0A954XK77-F1
#
_entry.id   AF-A0A954XK77-F1
#
_cell.length_a   1.000
_cell.length_b   1.000
_cell.length_c   1.000
_cell.angle_alpha   90.00
_cell.angle_beta   90.00
_cell.angle_gamma   90.00
#
_symmetry.space_group_name_H-M   'P 1'
#
loop_
_entity.id
_entity.type
_entity.pdbx_description
1 polymer ?
#
loop_
_entity_poly.entity_id
_entity_poly.type
_entity_poly.pdbx_seq_one_letter_code
_entity_poly.pdbx_strand_id
1 'polypeptide(L)'
;SDDAPLQLMGKFKLVEKRQFAGEAFDSLALEIEATILDDNDDELVVLEFDVFGSVTLQLAGIDVNLPPQASDAERERVKIEQAKRPATKVDAAEVRPAATSPFGMEVLVVNGNQVTSRPATLDTRGRAFVELHKGEEYAVLLKNDADFEVAVDLAIDGVSAFALAEEAGLRRNLFLVPAHGSYVVPGWFRSLTKTNAFVIGGYAQSVNKQVGGSCASVGKISARFRASWSDDASRPDDEPRAGANAKDTQPPGKATVLGRELQKNYQQVQREFGVVRAVVNIRYDK
;
A
#
# COMPACT_ATOMS: atom_id res chain seq x y z
N SER A 1 -22.47 32.36 11.51
CA SER A 1 -22.19 31.20 10.64
C SER A 1 -21.35 30.30 11.51
N ASP A 2 -22.03 29.51 12.32
CA ASP A 2 -21.49 29.08 13.62
C ASP A 2 -20.95 27.65 13.51
N ASP A 3 -20.12 27.43 12.49
CA ASP A 3 -19.32 26.20 12.37
C ASP A 3 -18.14 26.33 13.34
N ALA A 4 -18.37 25.93 14.59
CA ALA A 4 -17.31 25.75 15.58
C ALA A 4 -16.27 24.74 15.04
N PRO A 5 -14.96 24.94 15.28
CA PRO A 5 -13.92 24.09 14.76
C PRO A 5 -13.92 22.70 15.42
N LEU A 6 -14.67 21.76 14.85
CA LEU A 6 -14.67 20.35 15.27
C LEU A 6 -13.27 19.74 15.16
N GLN A 7 -12.87 18.98 16.19
CA GLN A 7 -11.64 18.21 16.19
C GLN A 7 -11.92 16.71 16.07
N LEU A 8 -10.94 15.95 15.57
CA LEU A 8 -11.04 14.50 15.41
C LEU A 8 -9.79 13.84 15.98
N MET A 9 -9.97 13.08 17.07
CA MET A 9 -8.94 12.21 17.64
C MET A 9 -9.23 10.76 17.24
N GLY A 10 -8.20 10.04 16.79
CA GLY A 10 -8.32 8.63 16.38
C GLY A 10 -7.35 7.74 17.13
N LYS A 11 -7.85 6.67 17.75
CA LYS A 11 -7.05 5.55 18.26
C LYS A 11 -7.27 4.35 17.33
N PHE A 12 -6.25 3.52 17.16
CA PHE A 12 -6.39 2.27 16.40
C PHE A 12 -5.57 1.15 17.03
N LYS A 13 -6.08 -0.07 16.91
CA LYS A 13 -5.38 -1.29 17.33
C LYS A 13 -5.68 -2.45 16.38
N LEU A 14 -4.71 -3.35 16.25
CA LEU A 14 -4.95 -4.62 15.55
C LEU A 14 -5.60 -5.60 16.51
N VAL A 15 -6.64 -6.28 16.04
CA VAL A 15 -7.37 -7.32 16.79
C VAL A 15 -7.65 -8.51 15.89
N GLU A 16 -7.86 -9.66 16.51
CA GLU A 16 -8.43 -10.86 15.88
C GLU A 16 -9.95 -10.80 16.11
N LYS A 17 -10.73 -10.76 15.04
CA LYS A 17 -12.18 -10.52 15.10
C LYS A 17 -12.89 -11.19 13.91
N ARG A 18 -14.09 -11.71 14.11
CA ARG A 18 -14.91 -12.21 12.99
C ARG A 18 -15.46 -11.04 12.19
N GLN A 19 -15.41 -11.14 10.87
CA GLN A 19 -15.97 -10.14 9.98
C GLN A 19 -17.50 -10.24 9.90
N PHE A 20 -18.05 -11.46 9.99
CA PHE A 20 -19.49 -11.70 10.01
C PHE A 20 -19.94 -12.70 11.08
N ALA A 21 -21.15 -12.48 11.61
CA ALA A 21 -21.83 -13.40 12.52
C ALA A 21 -22.19 -14.72 11.80
N GLY A 22 -21.28 -15.69 11.86
CA GLY A 22 -21.40 -16.98 11.15
C GLY A 22 -20.07 -17.50 10.60
N GLU A 23 -19.02 -16.69 10.57
CA GLU A 23 -17.68 -17.15 10.16
C GLU A 23 -17.07 -18.15 11.17
N ALA A 24 -16.33 -19.10 10.61
CA ALA A 24 -15.70 -20.19 11.35
C ALA A 24 -14.31 -19.85 11.90
N PHE A 25 -13.73 -18.72 11.49
CA PHE A 25 -12.41 -18.24 11.87
C PHE A 25 -12.44 -16.75 12.16
N ASP A 26 -11.45 -16.27 12.90
CA ASP A 26 -11.24 -14.84 13.13
C ASP A 26 -10.29 -14.29 12.06
N SER A 27 -10.57 -13.07 11.60
CA SER A 27 -9.78 -12.34 10.61
C SER A 27 -8.93 -11.27 11.30
N LEU A 28 -7.87 -10.81 10.64
CA LEU A 28 -7.13 -9.64 11.13
C LEU A 28 -7.92 -8.36 10.85
N ALA A 29 -8.28 -7.64 11.90
CA ALA A 29 -8.98 -6.36 11.82
C ALA A 29 -8.13 -5.22 12.39
N LEU A 30 -8.28 -4.02 11.81
CA LEU A 30 -7.86 -2.77 12.41
C LEU A 30 -9.11 -2.13 12.99
N GLU A 31 -9.25 -2.22 14.31
CA GLU A 31 -10.32 -1.55 15.05
C GLU A 31 -9.93 -0.08 15.24
N ILE A 32 -10.80 0.83 14.80
CA ILE A 32 -10.59 2.27 14.83
C ILE A 32 -11.68 2.89 15.71
N GLU A 33 -11.22 3.63 16.72
CA GLU A 33 -12.03 4.42 17.64
C GLU A 33 -11.78 5.89 17.29
N ALA A 34 -12.82 6.59 16.83
CA ALA A 34 -12.74 7.97 16.35
C ALA A 34 -13.63 8.87 17.21
N THR A 35 -13.01 9.67 18.07
CA THR A 35 -13.69 10.66 18.93
C THR A 35 -13.75 12.00 18.22
N ILE A 36 -14.96 12.54 18.05
CA ILE A 36 -15.18 13.92 17.61
C ILE A 36 -15.29 14.80 18.85
N LEU A 37 -14.53 15.89 18.89
CA LEU A 37 -14.55 16.89 19.96
C LEU A 37 -15.11 18.21 19.44
N ASP A 38 -15.64 19.03 20.35
CA ASP A 38 -16.00 20.42 20.09
C ASP A 38 -14.78 21.37 20.16
N ASP A 39 -15.02 22.68 20.25
CA ASP A 39 -13.99 23.71 20.35
C ASP A 39 -13.39 23.88 21.77
N ASN A 40 -13.93 23.17 22.77
CA ASN A 40 -13.47 23.14 24.16
C ASN A 40 -12.74 21.83 24.51
N ASP A 41 -12.48 20.98 23.51
CA ASP A 41 -12.00 19.58 23.63
C ASP A 41 -13.01 18.62 24.30
N ASP A 42 -14.29 18.98 24.44
CA ASP A 42 -15.32 18.12 25.02
C ASP A 42 -15.80 17.05 24.01
N GLU A 43 -15.98 15.80 24.48
CA GLU A 43 -16.36 14.67 23.62
C GLU A 43 -17.83 14.75 23.14
N LEU A 44 -18.03 14.94 21.83
CA LEU A 44 -19.36 14.98 21.21
C LEU A 44 -19.88 13.58 20.83
N VAL A 45 -19.02 12.74 20.24
CA VAL A 45 -19.36 11.38 19.83
C VAL A 45 -18.11 10.53 19.65
N VAL A 46 -18.20 9.25 20.03
CA VAL A 46 -17.22 8.21 19.69
C VAL A 46 -17.81 7.31 18.60
N LEU A 47 -17.06 7.11 17.52
CA LEU A 47 -17.40 6.24 16.41
C LEU A 47 -16.43 5.06 16.37
N GLU A 48 -16.96 3.84 16.48
CA GLU A 48 -16.18 2.60 16.37
C GLU A 48 -16.43 1.94 15.01
N PHE A 49 -15.36 1.55 14.31
CA PHE A 49 -15.47 0.78 13.07
C PHE A 49 -14.27 -0.14 12.85
N ASP A 50 -14.55 -1.31 12.26
CA ASP A 50 -13.55 -2.32 11.94
C ASP A 50 -13.17 -2.28 10.46
N VAL A 51 -11.86 -2.32 10.18
CA VAL A 51 -11.33 -2.45 8.82
C VAL A 51 -10.68 -3.82 8.65
N PHE A 52 -11.20 -4.60 7.69
CA PHE A 52 -10.77 -5.97 7.38
C PHE A 52 -10.01 -6.08 6.05
N GLY A 53 -9.35 -7.22 5.83
CA GLY A 53 -8.78 -7.58 4.53
C GLY A 53 -7.37 -7.03 4.29
N SER A 54 -6.99 -6.82 3.02
CA SER A 54 -5.62 -6.44 2.67
C SER A 54 -5.28 -4.96 2.93
N VAL A 55 -6.28 -4.10 3.06
CA VAL A 55 -6.10 -2.68 3.42
C VAL A 55 -5.64 -2.51 4.88
N THR A 56 -6.12 -3.38 5.79
CA THR A 56 -5.67 -3.51 7.17
C THR A 56 -4.14 -3.62 7.28
N LEU A 57 -3.53 -4.39 6.38
CA LEU A 57 -2.08 -4.64 6.34
C LEU A 57 -1.29 -3.39 5.92
N GLN A 58 -1.77 -2.65 4.90
CA GLN A 58 -1.16 -1.38 4.48
C GLN A 58 -1.29 -0.30 5.56
N LEU A 59 -2.47 -0.20 6.20
CA LEU A 59 -2.72 0.76 7.27
C LEU A 59 -1.88 0.47 8.52
N ALA A 60 -1.72 -0.80 8.89
CA ALA A 60 -0.82 -1.19 9.99
C ALA A 60 0.67 -1.12 9.64
N GLY A 61 1.02 -1.19 8.34
CA GLY A 61 2.40 -1.38 7.89
C GLY A 61 2.92 -2.78 8.24
N ILE A 62 2.11 -3.81 7.98
CA ILE A 62 2.47 -5.23 8.13
C ILE A 62 2.82 -5.78 6.75
N ASP A 63 4.01 -6.34 6.66
CA ASP A 63 4.45 -7.08 5.48
C ASP A 63 3.93 -8.49 5.53
N VAL A 64 3.38 -8.98 4.42
CA VAL A 64 2.90 -10.38 4.33
C VAL A 64 3.29 -11.07 3.03
N ASN A 65 3.53 -12.37 3.13
CA ASN A 65 3.67 -13.29 2.01
C ASN A 65 2.55 -14.35 2.11
N LEU A 66 1.60 -14.32 1.19
CA LEU A 66 0.34 -15.06 1.27
C LEU A 66 0.27 -16.19 0.23
N PRO A 67 0.14 -17.47 0.65
CA PRO A 67 -0.01 -18.58 -0.29
C PRO A 67 -1.30 -18.45 -1.12
N PRO A 68 -1.24 -18.45 -2.47
CA PRO A 68 -2.38 -18.11 -3.32
C PRO A 68 -3.46 -19.19 -3.38
N GLN A 69 -3.09 -20.46 -3.22
CA GLN A 69 -4.00 -21.62 -3.18
C GLN A 69 -4.52 -21.98 -1.78
N ALA A 70 -4.07 -21.29 -0.73
CA ALA A 70 -4.54 -21.57 0.62
C ALA A 70 -5.99 -21.07 0.82
N SER A 71 -6.74 -21.76 1.66
CA SER A 71 -8.08 -21.33 2.09
C SER A 71 -8.05 -19.93 2.75
N ASP A 72 -9.17 -19.21 2.73
CA ASP A 72 -9.27 -17.89 3.37
C ASP A 72 -8.89 -17.95 4.86
N ALA A 73 -9.34 -18.99 5.58
CA ALA A 73 -8.98 -19.22 6.98
C ALA A 73 -7.46 -19.35 7.21
N GLU A 74 -6.76 -20.05 6.31
CA GLU A 74 -5.31 -20.21 6.37
C GLU A 74 -4.59 -18.91 5.97
N ARG A 75 -5.13 -18.17 5.00
CA ARG A 75 -4.60 -16.86 4.59
C ARG A 75 -4.76 -15.81 5.70
N GLU A 76 -5.87 -15.80 6.44
CA GLU A 76 -6.03 -14.98 7.65
C GLU A 76 -5.07 -15.41 8.77
N ARG A 77 -4.92 -16.72 9.03
CA ARG A 77 -3.92 -17.21 10.00
C ARG A 77 -2.51 -16.70 9.67
N VAL A 78 -2.09 -16.75 8.41
CA VAL A 78 -0.78 -16.23 7.96
C VAL A 78 -0.67 -14.71 8.20
N LYS A 79 -1.72 -13.92 7.93
CA LYS A 79 -1.74 -12.48 8.24
C LYS A 79 -1.60 -12.23 9.74
N ILE A 80 -2.34 -12.95 10.57
CA ILE A 80 -2.33 -12.82 12.04
C ILE A 80 -0.95 -13.18 12.60
N GLU A 81 -0.32 -14.27 12.13
CA GLU A 81 1.02 -14.65 12.57
C GLU A 81 2.08 -13.64 12.13
N GLN A 82 2.05 -13.17 10.88
CA GLN A 82 3.02 -12.19 10.36
C GLN A 82 2.80 -10.78 10.96
N ALA A 83 1.57 -10.44 11.38
CA ALA A 83 1.28 -9.24 12.18
C ALA A 83 1.93 -9.30 13.58
N LYS A 84 1.91 -10.48 14.21
CA LYS A 84 2.53 -10.73 15.53
C LYS A 84 4.05 -10.88 15.46
N ARG A 85 4.56 -11.43 14.36
CA ARG A 85 5.97 -11.75 14.11
C ARG A 85 6.33 -11.49 12.64
N PRO A 86 6.66 -10.23 12.28
CA PRO A 86 7.01 -9.90 10.90
C PRO A 86 8.16 -10.77 10.36
N ALA A 87 7.96 -11.32 9.16
CA ALA A 87 8.95 -12.13 8.45
C ALA A 87 9.82 -11.28 7.50
N THR A 88 9.69 -9.95 7.57
CA THR A 88 10.32 -8.97 6.68
C THR A 88 11.81 -9.21 6.55
N LYS A 89 12.26 -9.44 5.32
CA LYS A 89 13.66 -9.59 4.97
C LYS A 89 14.15 -8.32 4.30
N VAL A 90 15.19 -7.73 4.88
CA VAL A 90 15.97 -6.66 4.26
C VAL A 90 17.30 -7.23 3.76
N ASP A 91 17.69 -6.87 2.55
CA ASP A 91 19.04 -7.11 2.01
C ASP A 91 19.56 -5.84 1.31
N ALA A 92 20.55 -5.19 1.92
CA ALA A 92 20.99 -3.84 1.57
C ALA A 92 19.84 -2.81 1.46
N ALA A 93 19.40 -2.47 0.24
CA ALA A 93 18.28 -1.56 -0.03
C ALA A 93 16.94 -2.27 -0.29
N GLU A 94 16.99 -3.59 -0.50
CA GLU A 94 15.84 -4.37 -0.93
C GLU A 94 15.05 -4.90 0.25
N VAL A 95 13.73 -4.72 0.18
CA VAL A 95 12.77 -5.16 1.18
C VAL A 95 11.83 -6.19 0.57
N ARG A 96 11.71 -7.34 1.23
CA ARG A 96 10.77 -8.42 0.93
C ARG A 96 9.93 -8.75 2.17
N PRO A 97 8.68 -9.21 2.00
CA PRO A 97 7.82 -9.52 3.14
C PRO A 97 8.17 -10.85 3.82
N ALA A 98 8.91 -11.71 3.12
CA ALA A 98 9.54 -12.92 3.61
C ALA A 98 10.76 -13.21 2.75
N ALA A 99 11.77 -13.92 3.29
CA ALA A 99 12.95 -14.34 2.52
C ALA A 99 12.61 -15.28 1.34
N THR A 100 11.43 -15.92 1.36
CA THR A 100 10.92 -16.80 0.29
C THR A 100 9.98 -16.09 -0.69
N SER A 101 9.70 -14.80 -0.51
CA SER A 101 8.84 -14.04 -1.43
C SER A 101 9.61 -13.69 -2.71
N PRO A 102 9.04 -13.91 -3.91
CA PRO A 102 9.64 -13.43 -5.16
C PRO A 102 9.40 -11.93 -5.40
N PHE A 103 8.61 -11.27 -4.55
CA PHE A 103 8.25 -9.85 -4.69
C PHE A 103 9.06 -8.98 -3.73
N GLY A 104 9.61 -7.88 -4.24
CA GLY A 104 10.45 -6.95 -3.49
C GLY A 104 10.26 -5.49 -3.86
N MET A 105 10.75 -4.60 -3.00
CA MET A 105 10.68 -3.15 -3.17
C MET A 105 11.98 -2.48 -2.71
N GLU A 106 12.48 -1.50 -3.47
CA GLU A 106 13.53 -0.56 -3.03
C GLU A 106 13.03 0.89 -3.12
N VAL A 107 13.61 1.75 -2.28
CA VAL A 107 13.49 3.21 -2.43
C VAL A 107 14.75 3.74 -3.10
N LEU A 108 14.59 4.46 -4.20
CA LEU A 108 15.68 5.08 -4.95
C LEU A 108 15.63 6.59 -4.73
N VAL A 109 16.70 7.20 -4.21
CA VAL A 109 16.78 8.66 -4.08
C VAL A 109 17.36 9.26 -5.37
N VAL A 110 16.76 10.36 -5.79
CA VAL A 110 17.07 11.06 -7.05
C VAL A 110 17.77 12.37 -6.74
N ASN A 111 19.00 12.53 -7.22
CA ASN A 111 19.78 13.76 -7.07
C ASN A 111 20.25 14.25 -8.45
N GLY A 112 19.52 15.23 -9.00
CA GLY A 112 19.72 15.71 -10.36
C GLY A 112 19.43 14.63 -11.40
N ASN A 113 20.51 14.05 -11.96
CA ASN A 113 20.47 12.96 -12.93
C ASN A 113 20.93 11.61 -12.34
N GLN A 114 21.37 11.58 -11.07
CA GLN A 114 21.76 10.35 -10.38
C GLN A 114 20.55 9.74 -9.67
N VAL A 115 20.44 8.41 -9.76
CA VAL A 115 19.41 7.62 -9.08
C VAL A 115 20.14 6.50 -8.33
N THR A 116 19.96 6.43 -7.01
CA THR A 116 20.72 5.52 -6.14
C THR A 116 19.81 4.89 -5.09
N SER A 117 19.89 3.57 -4.92
CA SER A 117 19.13 2.86 -3.89
C SER A 117 19.51 3.32 -2.49
N ARG A 118 18.52 3.66 -1.66
CA ARG A 118 18.72 4.00 -0.25
C ARG A 118 18.70 2.72 0.58
N PRO A 119 19.72 2.46 1.42
CA PRO A 119 19.73 1.30 2.30
C PRO A 119 18.49 1.26 3.21
N ALA A 120 17.95 0.06 3.40
CA ALA A 120 16.87 -0.21 4.33
C ALA A 120 17.43 -0.86 5.60
N THR A 121 16.65 -0.79 6.68
CA THR A 121 16.93 -1.39 7.98
C THR A 121 15.65 -1.99 8.56
N LEU A 122 15.75 -2.82 9.60
CA LEU A 122 14.58 -3.25 10.37
C LEU A 122 14.46 -2.42 11.65
N ASP A 123 13.25 -1.99 11.99
CA ASP A 123 12.94 -1.37 13.27
C ASP A 123 12.86 -2.41 14.42
N THR A 124 12.65 -1.93 15.65
CA THR A 124 12.54 -2.79 16.84
C THR A 124 11.32 -3.73 16.84
N ARG A 125 10.42 -3.60 15.86
CA ARG A 125 9.26 -4.49 15.63
C ARG A 125 9.45 -5.38 14.40
N GLY A 126 10.62 -5.37 13.76
CA GLY A 126 10.92 -6.17 12.57
C GLY A 126 10.29 -5.62 11.28
N ARG A 127 9.94 -4.34 11.22
CA ARG A 127 9.37 -3.70 10.02
C ARG A 127 10.45 -2.93 9.26
N ALA A 128 10.37 -2.86 7.93
CA ALA A 128 11.36 -2.13 7.15
C ALA A 128 11.27 -0.60 7.34
N PHE A 129 12.43 0.02 7.48
CA PHE A 129 12.62 1.47 7.60
C PHE A 129 13.71 1.95 6.64
N VAL A 130 13.44 3.03 5.92
CA VAL A 130 14.37 3.75 5.05
C VAL A 130 14.40 5.21 5.48
N GLU A 131 15.58 5.75 5.74
CA GLU A 131 15.73 7.17 6.08
C GLU A 131 15.65 8.04 4.82
N LEU A 132 14.67 8.96 4.78
CA LEU A 132 14.52 9.97 3.74
C LEU A 132 14.44 11.36 4.36
N HIS A 133 15.07 12.35 3.73
CA HIS A 133 15.15 13.71 4.27
C HIS A 133 14.21 14.68 3.54
N LYS A 134 13.76 15.72 4.26
CA LYS A 134 12.86 16.75 3.70
C LYS A 134 13.53 17.45 2.51
N GLY A 135 12.81 17.48 1.38
CA GLY A 135 13.30 18.02 0.12
C GLY A 135 13.92 16.97 -0.82
N GLU A 136 14.14 15.73 -0.37
CA GLU A 136 14.60 14.66 -1.26
C GLU A 136 13.50 14.24 -2.25
N GLU A 137 13.88 14.16 -3.52
CA GLU A 137 13.11 13.50 -4.56
C GLU A 137 13.44 12.00 -4.57
N TYR A 138 12.43 11.15 -4.74
CA TYR A 138 12.64 9.70 -4.77
C TYR A 138 11.72 8.99 -5.77
N ALA A 139 12.11 7.77 -6.10
CA ALA A 139 11.38 6.82 -6.92
C ALA A 139 11.28 5.48 -6.16
N VAL A 140 10.36 4.61 -6.60
CA VAL A 140 10.20 3.26 -6.05
C VAL A 140 10.56 2.25 -7.13
N LEU A 141 11.47 1.33 -6.81
CA LEU A 141 11.76 0.16 -7.65
C LEU A 141 10.90 -1.01 -7.17
N LEU A 142 10.02 -1.50 -8.04
CA LEU A 142 9.26 -2.72 -7.82
C LEU A 142 10.01 -3.90 -8.45
N LYS A 143 10.17 -5.01 -7.73
CA LYS A 143 10.82 -6.25 -8.24
C LYS A 143 9.85 -7.42 -8.24
N ASN A 144 9.99 -8.27 -9.25
CA ASN A 144 9.22 -9.49 -9.44
C ASN A 144 10.11 -10.61 -9.98
N ASP A 145 10.55 -11.52 -9.11
CA ASP A 145 11.36 -12.67 -9.50
C ASP A 145 10.51 -13.89 -9.91
N ALA A 146 9.18 -13.79 -9.89
CA ALA A 146 8.30 -14.88 -10.28
C ALA A 146 8.28 -15.08 -11.80
N ASP A 147 7.90 -16.29 -12.23
CA ASP A 147 7.81 -16.69 -13.65
C ASP A 147 6.62 -16.07 -14.41
N PHE A 148 5.86 -15.16 -13.78
CA PHE A 148 4.64 -14.52 -14.33
C PHE A 148 4.63 -12.99 -14.12
N GLU A 149 3.86 -12.27 -14.94
CA GLU A 149 3.65 -10.81 -14.78
C GLU A 149 2.84 -10.51 -13.50
N VAL A 150 3.15 -9.42 -12.81
CA VAL A 150 2.40 -8.95 -11.65
C VAL A 150 1.82 -7.57 -11.84
N ALA A 151 0.60 -7.39 -11.33
CA ALA A 151 -0.02 -6.09 -11.15
C ALA A 151 0.19 -5.61 -9.72
N VAL A 152 0.68 -4.38 -9.58
CA VAL A 152 1.10 -3.79 -8.30
C VAL A 152 0.30 -2.53 -7.99
N ASP A 153 -0.41 -2.57 -6.87
CA ASP A 153 -0.98 -1.37 -6.25
C ASP A 153 0.08 -0.72 -5.36
N LEU A 154 0.76 0.28 -5.91
CA LEU A 154 1.68 1.12 -5.15
C LEU A 154 0.92 2.29 -4.55
N ALA A 155 0.87 2.33 -3.23
CA ALA A 155 0.40 3.47 -2.45
C ALA A 155 1.58 4.13 -1.72
N ILE A 156 1.72 5.44 -1.86
CA ILE A 156 2.54 6.23 -0.95
C ILE A 156 1.59 6.81 0.10
N ASP A 157 1.98 6.87 1.36
CA ASP A 157 1.21 7.38 2.51
C ASP A 157 -0.27 6.95 2.56
N GLY A 158 -0.64 5.80 1.99
CA GLY A 158 -2.03 5.30 1.92
C GLY A 158 -2.85 5.65 0.67
N VAL A 159 -2.29 6.34 -0.34
CA VAL A 159 -2.98 6.60 -1.62
C VAL A 159 -2.19 6.05 -2.79
N SER A 160 -2.92 5.36 -3.66
CA SER A 160 -2.45 4.87 -4.95
C SER A 160 -1.73 5.97 -5.74
N ALA A 161 -0.56 5.63 -6.30
CA ALA A 161 0.21 6.50 -7.19
C ALA A 161 -0.60 7.06 -8.37
N PHE A 162 -1.75 6.46 -8.70
CA PHE A 162 -2.68 6.90 -9.75
C PHE A 162 -3.77 7.88 -9.30
N ALA A 163 -3.92 8.21 -8.01
CA ALA A 163 -5.03 9.05 -7.54
C ALA A 163 -5.05 10.47 -8.11
N LEU A 164 -3.90 10.96 -8.59
CA LEU A 164 -3.73 12.25 -9.25
C LEU A 164 -3.94 12.19 -10.76
N ALA A 165 -4.37 11.05 -11.31
CA ALA A 165 -4.67 10.92 -12.73
C ALA A 165 -5.74 11.93 -13.16
N GLU A 166 -5.48 12.58 -14.28
CA GLU A 166 -6.33 13.62 -14.86
C GLU A 166 -7.64 13.01 -15.39
N GLU A 167 -7.55 11.82 -15.97
CA GLU A 167 -8.69 10.98 -16.33
C GLU A 167 -9.14 10.11 -15.15
N ALA A 168 -10.40 10.26 -14.74
CA ALA A 168 -10.97 9.54 -13.60
C ALA A 168 -10.90 8.00 -13.74
N GLY A 169 -11.01 7.49 -14.97
CA GLY A 169 -10.91 6.04 -15.25
C GLY A 169 -9.54 5.44 -14.96
N LEU A 170 -8.46 6.25 -14.97
CA LEU A 170 -7.09 5.78 -14.73
C LEU A 170 -6.71 5.73 -13.25
N ARG A 171 -7.52 6.33 -12.35
CA ARG A 171 -7.23 6.44 -10.91
C ARG A 171 -7.23 5.12 -10.14
N ARG A 172 -7.65 4.03 -10.79
CA ARG A 172 -7.71 2.66 -10.24
C ARG A 172 -6.73 1.70 -10.93
N ASN A 173 -5.86 2.22 -11.80
CA ASN A 173 -4.87 1.41 -12.50
C ASN A 173 -3.77 0.91 -11.53
N LEU A 174 -3.05 -0.12 -11.99
CA LEU A 174 -1.95 -0.76 -11.29
C LEU A 174 -0.70 -0.67 -12.19
N PHE A 175 0.50 -0.75 -11.60
CA PHE A 175 1.72 -0.90 -12.38
C PHE A 175 1.93 -2.38 -12.73
N LEU A 176 2.31 -2.66 -13.98
CA LEU A 176 2.72 -4.00 -14.38
C LEU A 176 4.23 -4.15 -14.24
N VAL A 177 4.67 -5.27 -13.66
CA VAL A 177 6.07 -5.68 -13.59
C VAL A 177 6.20 -7.06 -14.26
N PRO A 178 7.00 -7.22 -15.32
CA PRO A 178 7.10 -8.50 -16.02
C PRO A 178 7.76 -9.57 -15.15
N ALA A 179 7.65 -10.84 -15.59
CA ALA A 179 8.35 -11.98 -14.99
C ALA A 179 9.87 -11.75 -14.94
N HIS A 180 10.51 -12.14 -13.83
CA HIS A 180 11.93 -11.87 -13.52
C HIS A 180 12.37 -10.41 -13.78
N GLY A 181 11.45 -9.47 -13.56
CA GLY A 181 11.55 -8.08 -13.99
C GLY A 181 11.58 -7.09 -12.84
N SER A 182 11.84 -5.83 -13.20
CA SER A 182 11.66 -4.71 -12.28
C SER A 182 11.10 -3.48 -13.00
N TYR A 183 10.48 -2.59 -12.24
CA TYR A 183 9.88 -1.37 -12.75
C TYR A 183 10.13 -0.19 -11.82
N VAL A 184 10.71 0.90 -12.34
CA VAL A 184 10.86 2.15 -11.60
C VAL A 184 9.61 3.01 -11.77
N VAL A 185 8.93 3.26 -10.65
CA VAL A 185 7.87 4.27 -10.52
C VAL A 185 8.51 5.58 -10.07
N PRO A 186 8.63 6.61 -10.94
CA PRO A 186 9.35 7.83 -10.61
C PRO A 186 8.49 8.88 -9.88
N GLY A 187 7.20 8.61 -9.65
CA GLY A 187 6.29 9.59 -9.06
C GLY A 187 4.81 9.27 -9.22
N TRP A 188 3.99 10.25 -8.88
CA TRP A 188 2.53 10.29 -9.07
C TRP A 188 2.17 10.31 -10.55
N PHE A 189 1.40 9.32 -10.99
CA PHE A 189 0.87 9.29 -12.35
C PHE A 189 -0.15 10.41 -12.56
N ARG A 190 -0.06 11.10 -13.70
CA ARG A 190 -0.98 12.16 -14.12
C ARG A 190 -1.73 11.79 -15.39
N SER A 191 -0.99 11.38 -16.41
CA SER A 191 -1.50 10.97 -17.72
C SER A 191 -0.49 10.03 -18.37
N LEU A 192 -0.82 9.49 -19.55
CA LEU A 192 0.05 8.58 -20.28
C LEU A 192 1.40 9.19 -20.70
N THR A 193 1.58 10.52 -20.60
CA THR A 193 2.84 11.21 -20.93
C THR A 193 3.45 11.96 -19.75
N LYS A 194 2.77 12.04 -18.59
CA LYS A 194 3.13 12.89 -17.45
C LYS A 194 3.19 12.16 -16.13
N THR A 195 4.19 12.48 -15.32
CA THR A 195 4.31 12.06 -13.91
C THR A 195 4.87 13.20 -13.08
N ASN A 196 4.39 13.39 -11.85
CA ASN A 196 4.98 14.32 -10.89
C ASN A 196 5.83 13.54 -9.88
N ALA A 197 7.11 13.86 -9.74
CA ALA A 197 8.02 13.10 -8.88
C ALA A 197 7.54 13.01 -7.41
N PHE A 198 7.91 11.94 -6.69
CA PHE A 198 7.69 11.90 -5.24
C PHE A 198 8.73 12.76 -4.53
N VAL A 199 8.29 13.60 -3.58
CA VAL A 199 9.19 14.48 -2.81
C VAL A 199 8.78 14.43 -1.34
N ILE A 200 9.75 14.41 -0.42
CA ILE A 200 9.46 14.49 1.03
C ILE A 200 9.17 15.94 1.41
N GLY A 201 7.92 16.21 1.78
CA GLY A 201 7.42 17.54 2.15
C GLY A 201 6.74 17.59 3.52
N GLY A 202 6.19 18.74 3.89
CA GLY A 202 5.38 18.85 5.11
C GLY A 202 3.95 18.34 4.89
N TYR A 203 3.35 17.72 5.92
CA TYR A 203 1.96 17.20 5.86
C TYR A 203 0.95 18.23 5.31
N ALA A 204 1.09 19.51 5.67
CA ALA A 204 0.21 20.59 5.23
C ALA A 204 0.12 20.78 3.70
N GLN A 205 1.11 20.32 2.93
CA GLN A 205 1.19 20.47 1.47
C GLN A 205 0.80 19.18 0.73
N SER A 206 0.77 18.05 1.44
CA SER A 206 0.75 16.69 0.91
C SER A 206 -0.49 16.35 0.06
N VAL A 207 -0.38 15.38 -0.84
CA VAL A 207 -1.56 14.74 -1.47
C VAL A 207 -2.39 13.99 -0.41
N ASN A 208 -1.90 13.85 0.83
CA ASN A 208 -2.74 13.62 2.02
C ASN A 208 -3.69 14.77 2.08
N LYS A 209 -3.24 15.94 2.48
CA LYS A 209 -4.19 17.00 2.77
C LYS A 209 -5.14 17.35 1.61
N GLN A 210 -4.77 17.07 0.37
CA GLN A 210 -5.62 17.15 -0.84
C GLN A 210 -6.69 16.01 -0.98
N VAL A 211 -6.33 14.73 -0.76
CA VAL A 211 -7.00 13.43 -1.09
C VAL A 211 -8.31 12.91 -0.42
N GLY A 212 -9.00 13.63 0.48
CA GLY A 212 -10.12 13.13 1.39
C GLY A 212 -9.89 11.85 2.24
N GLY A 213 -9.47 11.88 3.54
CA GLY A 213 -8.82 10.71 4.21
C GLY A 213 -7.92 10.88 5.47
N SER A 214 -6.92 9.98 5.69
CA SER A 214 -6.26 9.68 7.00
C SER A 214 -4.78 10.10 7.21
N CYS A 215 -4.45 10.59 8.42
CA CYS A 215 -3.08 10.83 8.88
C CYS A 215 -2.30 9.54 9.23
N ALA A 216 -2.98 8.46 9.64
CA ALA A 216 -2.34 7.24 10.15
C ALA A 216 -1.62 6.41 9.06
N SER A 217 -1.81 6.77 7.79
CA SER A 217 -1.12 6.19 6.66
C SER A 217 0.17 6.94 6.25
N VAL A 218 0.41 8.15 6.78
CA VAL A 218 1.61 8.96 6.49
C VAL A 218 2.89 8.29 6.99
N GLY A 219 4.01 8.53 6.29
CA GLY A 219 5.33 8.00 6.62
C GLY A 219 5.59 6.60 6.08
N LYS A 220 4.82 6.14 5.07
CA LYS A 220 4.86 4.77 4.55
C LYS A 220 4.81 4.71 3.02
N ILE A 221 5.50 3.73 2.45
CA ILE A 221 5.39 3.31 1.05
C ILE A 221 4.90 1.87 1.08
N SER A 222 3.82 1.53 0.39
CA SER A 222 3.17 0.22 0.43
C SER A 222 2.90 -0.30 -0.99
N ALA A 223 3.38 -1.50 -1.31
CA ALA A 223 3.11 -2.18 -2.58
C ALA A 223 2.34 -3.49 -2.33
N ARG A 224 1.16 -3.66 -2.97
CA ARG A 224 0.41 -4.93 -2.99
C ARG A 224 0.59 -5.62 -4.33
N PHE A 225 1.08 -6.85 -4.31
CA PHE A 225 1.35 -7.66 -5.51
C PHE A 225 0.24 -8.68 -5.75
N ARG A 226 -0.25 -8.75 -6.98
CA ARG A 226 -1.18 -9.76 -7.51
C ARG A 226 -0.57 -10.33 -8.79
N ALA A 227 -0.78 -11.61 -9.10
CA ALA A 227 -0.47 -12.10 -10.45
C ALA A 227 -1.36 -11.39 -11.47
N SER A 228 -0.88 -11.27 -12.71
CA SER A 228 -1.61 -10.65 -13.81
C SER A 228 -1.35 -11.39 -15.12
N TRP A 229 -2.36 -11.45 -15.99
CA TRP A 229 -2.31 -12.18 -17.25
C TRP A 229 -3.15 -11.49 -18.33
N SER A 230 -2.82 -11.74 -19.61
CA SER A 230 -3.57 -11.22 -20.76
C SER A 230 -4.74 -12.10 -21.19
N ASP A 231 -4.69 -13.38 -20.84
CA ASP A 231 -5.60 -14.43 -21.28
C ASP A 231 -5.51 -15.65 -20.34
N ASP A 232 -6.51 -16.53 -20.36
CA ASP A 232 -6.55 -17.74 -19.52
C ASP A 232 -5.37 -18.71 -19.73
N ALA A 233 -4.61 -18.59 -20.82
CA ALA A 233 -3.44 -19.43 -21.10
C ALA A 233 -2.14 -18.91 -20.47
N SER A 234 -2.06 -17.61 -20.18
CA SER A 234 -0.95 -16.96 -19.47
C SER A 234 -1.19 -16.79 -17.97
N ARG A 235 -2.38 -17.19 -17.50
CA ARG A 235 -2.77 -17.27 -16.08
C ARG A 235 -1.90 -18.30 -15.33
N PRO A 236 -1.33 -17.96 -14.14
CA PRO A 236 -0.65 -18.95 -13.31
C PRO A 236 -1.58 -20.06 -12.82
N ASP A 237 -1.10 -21.31 -12.89
CA ASP A 237 -1.82 -22.51 -12.43
C ASP A 237 -2.26 -22.44 -10.96
N ASP A 238 -1.51 -21.69 -10.15
CA ASP A 238 -1.74 -21.50 -8.72
C ASP A 238 -2.62 -20.28 -8.37
N GLU A 239 -3.33 -19.65 -9.33
CA GLU A 239 -4.43 -18.71 -9.02
C GLU A 239 -5.77 -19.44 -8.81
N PRO A 240 -6.57 -19.11 -7.77
CA PRO A 240 -7.88 -19.71 -7.54
C PRO A 240 -8.88 -19.38 -8.67
N ARG A 241 -9.56 -20.39 -9.20
CA ARG A 241 -10.50 -20.23 -10.33
C ARG A 241 -11.79 -19.53 -9.87
N ALA A 242 -12.37 -18.70 -10.75
CA ALA A 242 -13.62 -18.01 -10.48
C ALA A 242 -14.73 -19.03 -10.13
N GLY A 243 -15.25 -18.90 -8.91
CA GLY A 243 -16.08 -19.93 -8.26
C GLY A 243 -15.89 -19.96 -6.73
N ALA A 244 -14.75 -19.51 -6.23
CA ALA A 244 -14.58 -19.11 -4.83
C ALA A 244 -14.99 -17.63 -4.64
N ASN A 245 -15.69 -17.33 -3.54
CA ASN A 245 -16.33 -16.02 -3.34
C ASN A 245 -15.32 -14.89 -3.06
N ALA A 246 -15.24 -13.89 -3.94
CA ALA A 246 -14.55 -12.63 -3.66
C ALA A 246 -15.49 -11.44 -3.88
N LYS A 247 -15.99 -10.85 -2.79
CA LYS A 247 -16.68 -9.54 -2.79
C LYS A 247 -15.73 -8.50 -2.19
N ASP A 248 -15.04 -7.75 -3.06
CA ASP A 248 -14.13 -6.68 -2.67
C ASP A 248 -14.93 -5.37 -2.47
N THR A 249 -14.88 -4.75 -1.29
CA THR A 249 -15.51 -3.44 -0.99
C THR A 249 -14.49 -2.47 -0.40
N GLN A 250 -14.60 -1.19 -0.78
CA GLN A 250 -13.52 -0.20 -0.69
C GLN A 250 -13.98 1.13 -0.08
N PRO A 251 -13.40 1.60 1.04
CA PRO A 251 -13.51 2.97 1.54
C PRO A 251 -12.24 3.83 1.28
N PRO A 252 -12.30 5.18 1.26
CA PRO A 252 -11.21 6.03 0.76
C PRO A 252 -10.33 6.79 1.80
N GLY A 253 -9.02 7.01 1.50
CA GLY A 253 -8.40 8.36 1.71
C GLY A 253 -6.90 8.63 2.08
N LYS A 254 -6.26 9.57 1.32
CA LYS A 254 -5.11 10.53 1.58
C LYS A 254 -3.59 10.10 1.75
N ALA A 255 -2.59 10.81 1.09
CA ALA A 255 -1.08 10.59 1.01
C ALA A 255 0.07 11.71 0.85
N THR A 256 0.90 11.83 -0.23
CA THR A 256 2.22 12.61 -0.25
C THR A 256 2.35 13.67 -1.35
N VAL A 257 3.10 14.79 -1.20
CA VAL A 257 3.11 15.96 -2.14
C VAL A 257 3.39 15.65 -3.64
N LEU A 258 2.96 16.57 -4.53
CA LEU A 258 3.37 16.66 -5.95
C LEU A 258 4.80 17.23 -6.10
N GLY A 259 5.68 16.57 -6.86
CA GLY A 259 6.97 17.09 -7.35
C GLY A 259 6.94 17.62 -8.79
N ARG A 260 8.12 17.77 -9.42
CA ARG A 260 8.29 18.28 -10.80
C ARG A 260 7.68 17.35 -11.86
N GLU A 261 7.21 17.90 -12.97
CA GLU A 261 6.69 17.13 -14.11
C GLU A 261 7.83 16.45 -14.89
N LEU A 262 7.68 15.15 -15.14
CA LEU A 262 8.58 14.31 -15.92
C LEU A 262 7.82 13.78 -17.16
N GLN A 263 8.46 13.84 -18.33
CA GLN A 263 7.95 13.17 -19.53
C GLN A 263 8.26 11.67 -19.44
N LYS A 264 7.22 10.83 -19.44
CA LYS A 264 7.35 9.37 -19.48
C LYS A 264 6.17 8.77 -20.23
N ASN A 265 6.47 7.94 -21.23
CA ASN A 265 5.46 7.30 -22.07
C ASN A 265 4.96 6.02 -21.36
N TYR A 266 3.76 6.06 -20.79
CA TYR A 266 3.06 4.88 -20.30
C TYR A 266 2.16 4.31 -21.39
N GLN A 267 2.09 2.99 -21.48
CA GLN A 267 1.10 2.28 -22.29
C GLN A 267 0.04 1.70 -21.35
N GLN A 268 -1.23 2.05 -21.57
CA GLN A 268 -2.34 1.37 -20.91
C GLN A 268 -2.65 0.05 -21.64
N VAL A 269 -2.83 -1.02 -20.88
CA VAL A 269 -3.27 -2.33 -21.38
C VAL A 269 -4.38 -2.87 -20.48
N GLN A 270 -5.21 -3.76 -21.01
CA GLN A 270 -6.16 -4.53 -20.22
C GLN A 270 -5.49 -5.82 -19.73
N ARG A 271 -5.85 -6.22 -18.51
CA ARG A 271 -5.33 -7.38 -17.80
C ARG A 271 -6.35 -7.91 -16.81
N GLU A 272 -6.32 -9.21 -16.60
CA GLU A 272 -6.90 -9.81 -15.40
C GLU A 272 -5.87 -9.80 -14.25
N PHE A 273 -6.35 -9.91 -13.02
CA PHE A 273 -5.52 -9.92 -11.83
C PHE A 273 -6.03 -10.88 -10.76
N GLY A 274 -5.08 -11.54 -10.09
CA GLY A 274 -5.32 -12.55 -9.10
C GLY A 274 -5.60 -12.05 -7.68
N VAL A 275 -5.52 -13.00 -6.75
CA VAL A 275 -5.53 -12.68 -5.31
C VAL A 275 -4.25 -11.96 -4.91
N VAL A 276 -4.30 -11.22 -3.78
CA VAL A 276 -3.08 -10.61 -3.22
C VAL A 276 -2.12 -11.71 -2.77
N ARG A 277 -0.92 -11.74 -3.35
CA ARG A 277 0.16 -12.67 -3.01
C ARG A 277 1.15 -12.08 -2.02
N ALA A 278 1.39 -10.77 -2.06
CA ALA A 278 2.25 -10.09 -1.10
C ALA A 278 1.80 -8.66 -0.81
N VAL A 279 2.13 -8.18 0.38
CA VAL A 279 2.12 -6.76 0.75
C VAL A 279 3.49 -6.42 1.31
N VAL A 280 4.14 -5.39 0.76
CA VAL A 280 5.45 -4.91 1.20
C VAL A 280 5.33 -3.45 1.58
N ASN A 281 5.81 -3.10 2.77
CA ASN A 281 5.74 -1.76 3.33
C ASN A 281 7.14 -1.31 3.75
N ILE A 282 7.44 -0.04 3.49
CA ILE A 282 8.65 0.62 3.96
C ILE A 282 8.20 1.86 4.72
N ARG A 283 8.57 1.97 6.00
CA ARG A 283 8.42 3.20 6.76
C ARG A 283 9.55 4.15 6.40
N TYR A 284 9.25 5.44 6.34
CA TYR A 284 10.26 6.50 6.26
C TYR A 284 10.05 7.61 7.31
N ASP A 285 8.94 7.55 8.05
CA ASP A 285 8.72 8.28 9.31
C ASP A 285 8.44 7.27 10.44
N LYS A 286 8.72 7.66 11.69
CA LYS A 286 8.76 6.73 12.84
C LYS A 286 7.49 6.72 13.68
#